data_AF-A0A5C6C518-F1
#
_entry.id   AF-A0A5C6C518-F1
#
_cell.length_a   1.000
_cell.length_b   1.000
_cell.length_c   1.000
_cell.angle_alpha   90.00
_cell.angle_beta   90.00
_cell.angle_gamma   90.00
#
_symmetry.space_group_name_H-M   'P 1'
#
loop_
_entity.id
_entity.type
_entity.pdbx_description
1 polymer ?
#
loop_
_entity_poly.entity_id
_entity_poly.type
_entity_poly.pdbx_seq_one_letter_code
_entity_poly.pdbx_strand_id
1 'polypeptide(L)'
;MCLVPLILSVAGCSDSSDERLAAFAQQSMTEQRKQNERLADQSQAVVAESHQLAEAAKELVKSDAEARRELIAAQAEITSQLNEQQSVIYSGHDQLEQDRRDIASQRHRDPIIATVIQNLGLTIACVLPLVVAVFVIRQMQSQEPDHAAVAEMLVLELTSDEPRLLPGPMTRRPASDHDDEETNHALFSGDSTDDVEPPR
;
A
#
# COMPACT_ATOMS: atom_id res chain seq x y z
N MET A 1 108.72 54.03 30.94
CA MET A 1 107.57 54.84 30.46
C MET A 1 106.33 53.99 30.63
N CYS A 2 105.28 54.29 31.38
CA CYS A 2 104.82 55.38 32.24
C CYS A 2 103.91 54.69 33.30
N LEU A 3 104.14 54.88 34.61
CA LEU A 3 103.47 55.86 35.49
C LEU A 3 101.97 55.58 35.75
N VAL A 4 101.69 55.14 36.98
CA VAL A 4 100.40 54.94 37.69
C VAL A 4 99.67 56.30 37.86
N PRO A 5 98.32 56.36 37.88
CA PRO A 5 97.58 56.46 39.17
C PRO A 5 96.39 55.47 39.25
N LEU A 6 96.21 54.74 40.35
CA LEU A 6 95.51 55.21 41.54
C LEU A 6 94.02 55.51 41.27
N ILE A 7 93.18 54.47 41.24
CA ILE A 7 91.86 54.53 41.88
C ILE A 7 91.72 53.31 42.79
N LEU A 8 92.38 53.49 43.93
CA LEU A 8 92.20 52.75 45.17
C LEU A 8 91.00 53.39 45.89
N SER A 9 89.79 52.97 45.54
CA SER A 9 88.53 53.34 46.22
C SER A 9 87.41 52.56 45.52
N VAL A 10 87.05 51.35 45.94
CA VAL A 10 86.15 51.13 47.09
C VAL A 10 86.55 49.82 47.80
N ALA A 11 87.65 49.84 48.53
CA ALA A 11 87.79 49.00 49.72
C ALA A 11 87.10 49.74 50.89
N GLY A 12 85.82 50.01 50.71
CA GLY A 12 84.93 50.34 51.81
C GLY A 12 84.35 49.02 52.30
N CYS A 13 85.12 48.29 53.12
CA CYS A 13 84.51 47.44 54.13
C CYS A 13 83.80 48.39 55.09
N SER A 14 82.62 48.87 54.69
CA SER A 14 81.66 49.33 55.67
C SER A 14 81.12 48.06 56.30
N ASP A 15 81.63 47.70 57.48
CA ASP A 15 80.93 46.81 58.42
C ASP A 15 79.44 47.20 58.47
N SER A 16 79.14 48.50 58.38
CA SER A 16 77.78 49.05 58.34
C SER A 16 76.96 48.79 57.07
N SER A 17 77.55 48.48 55.90
CA SER A 17 76.77 48.13 54.69
C SER A 17 76.41 46.66 54.67
N ASP A 18 77.34 45.79 55.04
CA ASP A 18 77.09 44.35 55.14
C ASP A 18 76.14 44.06 56.31
N GLU A 19 76.24 44.81 57.41
CA GLU A 19 75.30 44.72 58.54
C GLU A 19 73.88 45.18 58.13
N ARG A 20 73.74 46.22 57.29
CA ARG A 20 72.43 46.62 56.75
C ARG A 20 71.87 45.61 55.75
N LEU A 21 72.71 45.00 54.92
CA LEU A 21 72.28 43.97 53.98
C LEU A 21 71.85 42.70 54.72
N ALA A 22 72.63 42.29 55.73
CA ALA A 22 72.32 41.18 56.61
C ALA A 22 71.04 41.43 57.39
N ALA A 23 70.84 42.64 57.94
CA ALA A 23 69.61 43.02 58.63
C ALA A 23 68.40 43.02 57.68
N PHE A 24 68.56 43.51 56.44
CA PHE A 24 67.49 43.48 55.44
C PHE A 24 67.15 42.05 55.01
N ALA A 25 68.15 41.18 54.84
CA ALA A 25 67.95 39.77 54.53
C ALA A 25 67.26 39.02 55.70
N GLN A 26 67.63 39.32 56.94
CA GLN A 26 66.97 38.79 58.12
C GLN A 26 65.51 39.25 58.20
N GLN A 27 65.26 40.53 57.95
CA GLN A 27 63.91 41.10 57.96
C GLN A 27 63.05 40.51 56.84
N SER A 28 63.58 40.36 55.62
CA SER A 28 62.87 39.75 54.50
C SER A 28 62.57 38.27 54.73
N MET A 29 63.52 37.51 55.31
CA MET A 29 63.28 36.11 55.67
C MET A 29 62.21 35.97 56.75
N THR A 30 62.18 36.89 57.73
CA THR A 30 61.18 36.85 58.80
C THR A 30 59.78 37.13 58.26
N GLU A 31 59.63 38.11 57.37
CA GLU A 31 58.36 38.41 56.70
C GLU A 31 57.93 37.31 55.72
N GLN A 32 58.86 36.71 54.96
CA GLN A 32 58.56 35.53 54.13
C GLN A 32 58.11 34.34 54.97
N ARG A 33 58.74 34.09 56.13
CA ARG A 33 58.36 32.99 57.01
C ARG A 33 56.93 33.16 57.52
N LYS A 34 56.56 34.37 57.95
CA LYS A 34 55.18 34.70 58.34
C LYS A 34 54.18 34.54 57.19
N GLN A 35 54.54 34.92 55.97
CA GLN A 35 53.67 34.72 54.80
C GLN A 35 53.51 33.24 54.45
N ASN A 36 54.60 32.48 54.50
CA ASN A 36 54.60 31.05 54.21
C ASN A 36 53.78 30.27 55.24
N GLU A 37 53.82 30.68 56.51
CA GLU A 37 53.01 30.10 57.58
C GLU A 37 51.50 30.33 57.34
N ARG A 38 51.11 31.57 57.01
CA ARG A 38 49.71 31.88 56.65
C ARG A 38 49.25 31.17 55.39
N LEU A 39 50.14 31.03 54.40
CA LEU A 39 49.85 30.33 53.16
C LEU A 39 49.67 28.82 53.41
N ALA A 40 50.48 28.24 54.30
CA ALA A 40 50.34 26.84 54.70
C ALA A 40 48.98 26.61 55.38
N ASP A 41 48.60 27.47 56.33
CA ASP A 41 47.31 27.39 57.02
C ASP A 41 46.12 27.50 56.04
N GLN A 42 46.18 28.45 55.10
CA GLN A 42 45.16 28.62 54.07
C GLN A 42 45.12 27.43 53.11
N SER A 43 46.27 26.91 52.69
CA SER A 43 46.35 25.77 51.78
C SER A 43 45.70 24.53 52.38
N GLN A 44 45.88 24.31 53.69
CA GLN A 44 45.31 23.16 54.37
C GLN A 44 43.77 23.25 54.47
N ALA A 45 43.23 24.44 54.69
CA ALA A 45 41.79 24.68 54.67
C ALA A 45 41.19 24.43 53.26
N VAL A 46 41.84 24.95 52.21
CA VAL A 46 41.39 24.78 50.81
C VAL A 46 41.46 23.33 50.36
N VAL A 47 42.48 22.57 50.78
CA VAL A 47 42.61 21.14 50.47
C VAL A 47 41.50 20.34 51.14
N ALA A 48 41.20 20.61 52.41
CA ALA A 48 40.12 19.93 53.13
C ALA A 48 38.76 20.20 52.47
N GLU A 49 38.48 21.45 52.09
CA GLU A 49 37.27 21.83 51.38
C GLU A 49 37.20 21.17 50.00
N SER A 50 38.28 21.21 49.21
CA SER A 50 38.34 20.58 47.89
C SER A 50 38.09 19.08 47.95
N HIS A 51 38.57 18.40 49.00
CA HIS A 51 38.30 16.98 49.20
C HIS A 51 36.81 16.71 49.44
N GLN A 52 36.15 17.53 50.26
CA GLN A 52 34.70 17.41 50.48
C GLN A 52 33.90 17.68 49.20
N LEU A 53 34.27 18.71 48.42
CA LEU A 53 33.65 18.97 47.13
C LEU A 53 33.85 17.82 46.15
N ALA A 54 35.04 17.21 46.12
CA ALA A 54 35.32 16.08 45.25
C ALA A 54 34.48 14.83 45.62
N GLU A 55 34.33 14.53 46.91
CA GLU A 55 33.46 13.44 47.36
C GLU A 55 31.98 13.72 47.07
N ALA A 56 31.52 14.95 47.28
CA ALA A 56 30.16 15.35 46.93
C ALA A 56 29.89 15.26 45.41
N ALA A 57 30.84 15.71 44.59
CA ALA A 57 30.76 15.62 43.14
C ALA A 57 30.75 14.16 42.67
N LYS A 58 31.55 13.30 43.30
CA LYS A 58 31.58 11.85 43.02
C LYS A 58 30.24 11.19 43.31
N GLU A 59 29.61 11.52 44.45
CA GLU A 59 28.29 10.98 44.79
C GLU A 59 27.21 11.47 43.83
N LEU A 60 27.25 12.74 43.43
CA LEU A 60 26.33 13.30 42.45
C LEU A 60 26.48 12.64 41.06
N VAL A 61 27.71 12.40 40.61
CA VAL A 61 27.96 11.70 39.33
C VAL A 61 27.46 10.26 39.40
N LYS A 62 27.63 9.60 40.55
CA LYS A 62 27.13 8.24 40.75
C LYS A 62 25.61 8.21 40.69
N SER A 63 24.91 9.13 41.36
CA SER A 63 23.45 9.20 41.31
C SER A 63 22.92 9.61 39.93
N ASP A 64 23.60 10.52 39.21
CA ASP A 64 23.25 10.85 37.82
C ASP A 64 23.44 9.65 36.89
N ALA A 65 24.53 8.89 37.06
CA ALA A 65 24.74 7.67 36.27
C ALA A 65 23.69 6.59 36.55
N GLU A 66 23.26 6.44 37.81
CA GLU A 66 22.17 5.54 38.19
C GLU A 66 20.83 6.02 37.60
N ALA A 67 20.48 7.29 37.74
CA ALA A 67 19.26 7.86 37.16
C ALA A 67 19.21 7.71 35.63
N ARG A 68 20.35 7.92 34.93
CA ARG A 68 20.42 7.71 33.47
C ARG A 68 20.22 6.25 33.10
N ARG A 69 20.74 5.30 33.88
CA ARG A 69 20.51 3.86 33.64
C ARG A 69 19.04 3.50 33.81
N GLU A 70 18.39 4.02 34.83
CA GLU A 70 16.95 3.81 35.07
C GLU A 70 16.11 4.38 33.93
N LEU A 71 16.42 5.60 33.46
CA LEU A 71 15.73 6.20 32.32
C LEU A 71 15.91 5.40 31.03
N ILE A 72 17.13 4.92 30.75
CA ILE A 72 17.40 4.07 29.58
C ILE A 72 16.64 2.76 29.68
N ALA A 73 16.60 2.14 30.86
CA ALA A 73 15.86 0.90 31.08
C ALA A 73 14.35 1.10 30.87
N ALA A 74 13.78 2.16 31.45
CA ALA A 74 12.38 2.50 31.27
C ALA A 74 12.04 2.80 29.79
N GLN A 75 12.91 3.52 29.09
CA GLN A 75 12.73 3.82 27.67
C GLN A 75 12.81 2.55 26.80
N ALA A 76 13.73 1.63 27.11
CA ALA A 76 13.84 0.35 26.42
C ALA A 76 12.57 -0.49 26.61
N GLU A 77 12.01 -0.51 27.81
CA GLU A 77 10.75 -1.19 28.12
C GLU A 77 9.54 -0.59 27.40
N ILE A 78 9.40 0.73 27.38
CA ILE A 78 8.33 1.39 26.61
C ILE A 78 8.47 1.08 25.11
N THR A 79 9.69 1.11 24.60
CA THR A 79 9.95 0.83 23.18
C THR A 79 9.65 -0.63 22.82
N SER A 80 9.97 -1.58 23.70
CA SER A 80 9.64 -2.99 23.46
C SER A 80 8.13 -3.22 23.46
N GLN A 81 7.40 -2.63 24.41
CA GLN A 81 5.94 -2.70 24.47
C GLN A 81 5.28 -2.10 23.22
N LEU A 82 5.78 -0.95 22.73
CA LEU A 82 5.28 -0.35 21.49
C LEU A 82 5.54 -1.25 20.27
N ASN A 83 6.73 -1.82 20.16
CA ASN A 83 7.06 -2.73 19.06
C ASN A 83 6.17 -3.97 19.06
N GLU A 84 5.89 -4.54 20.25
CA GLU A 84 4.98 -5.68 20.39
C GLU A 84 3.56 -5.30 19.94
N GLN A 85 3.01 -4.18 20.44
CA GLN A 85 1.69 -3.69 20.03
C GLN A 85 1.62 -3.43 18.52
N GLN A 86 2.65 -2.80 17.95
CA GLN A 86 2.70 -2.50 16.54
C GLN A 86 2.75 -3.77 15.69
N SER A 87 3.44 -4.83 16.14
CA SER A 87 3.46 -6.12 15.46
C SER A 87 2.08 -6.77 15.40
N VAL A 88 1.30 -6.70 16.49
CA VAL A 88 -0.08 -7.19 16.55
C VAL A 88 -0.95 -6.40 15.57
N ILE A 89 -0.83 -5.07 15.54
CA ILE A 89 -1.57 -4.21 14.60
C ILE A 89 -1.24 -4.56 13.15
N TYR A 90 0.05 -4.74 12.81
CA TYR A 90 0.44 -5.12 11.45
C TYR A 90 -0.15 -6.46 11.04
N SER A 91 -0.08 -7.47 11.92
CA SER A 91 -0.67 -8.78 11.63
C SER A 91 -2.19 -8.70 11.43
N GLY A 92 -2.88 -7.92 12.27
CA GLY A 92 -4.32 -7.70 12.14
C GLY A 92 -4.69 -6.97 10.85
N HIS A 93 -3.89 -5.98 10.45
CA HIS A 93 -4.11 -5.25 9.20
C HIS A 93 -3.88 -6.15 7.98
N ASP A 94 -2.84 -6.98 7.98
CA ASP A 94 -2.58 -7.91 6.87
C ASP A 94 -3.71 -8.95 6.74
N GLN A 95 -4.20 -9.46 7.87
CA GLN A 95 -5.34 -10.38 7.87
C GLN A 95 -6.62 -9.73 7.35
N LEU A 96 -6.93 -8.49 7.77
CA LEU A 96 -8.09 -7.75 7.26
C LEU A 96 -7.97 -7.43 5.76
N GLU A 97 -6.76 -7.14 5.29
CA GLU A 97 -6.51 -6.88 3.87
C GLU A 97 -6.63 -8.16 3.03
N GLN A 98 -6.17 -9.30 3.55
CA GLN A 98 -6.41 -10.61 2.95
C GLN A 98 -7.90 -10.93 2.89
N ASP A 99 -8.64 -10.79 4.00
CA ASP A 99 -10.08 -11.01 4.06
C ASP A 99 -10.83 -10.13 3.06
N ARG A 100 -10.43 -8.85 2.93
CA ARG A 100 -11.01 -7.94 1.93
C ARG A 100 -10.78 -8.41 0.50
N ARG A 101 -9.57 -8.89 0.19
CA ARG A 101 -9.25 -9.45 -1.13
C ARG A 101 -10.04 -10.72 -1.41
N ASP A 102 -10.19 -11.58 -0.41
CA ASP A 102 -10.94 -12.82 -0.53
C ASP A 102 -12.42 -12.53 -0.78
N ILE A 103 -13.04 -11.61 -0.03
CA ILE A 103 -14.43 -11.19 -0.23
C ILE A 103 -14.62 -10.56 -1.62
N ALA A 104 -13.69 -9.71 -2.06
CA ALA A 104 -13.73 -9.12 -3.40
C ALA A 104 -13.65 -10.20 -4.49
N SER A 105 -12.81 -11.21 -4.29
CA SER A 105 -12.66 -12.34 -5.23
C SER A 105 -13.91 -13.23 -5.27
N GLN A 106 -14.57 -13.45 -4.13
CA GLN A 106 -15.82 -14.23 -4.03
C GLN A 106 -16.96 -13.52 -4.76
N ARG A 107 -17.13 -12.21 -4.54
CA ARG A 107 -18.15 -11.41 -5.24
C ARG A 107 -17.97 -11.37 -6.75
N HIS A 108 -16.76 -11.60 -7.26
CA HIS A 108 -16.54 -11.71 -8.71
C HIS A 108 -16.97 -13.09 -9.27
N ARG A 109 -16.95 -14.14 -8.45
CA ARG A 109 -17.32 -15.51 -8.87
C ARG A 109 -18.81 -15.81 -8.76
N ASP A 110 -19.49 -15.25 -7.76
CA ASP A 110 -20.93 -15.41 -7.57
C ASP A 110 -21.78 -15.05 -8.80
N PRO A 111 -21.58 -13.91 -9.49
CA PRO A 111 -22.36 -13.56 -10.67
C PRO A 111 -22.08 -14.51 -11.85
N ILE A 112 -20.86 -15.04 -11.98
CA ILE A 112 -20.49 -15.96 -13.05
C ILE A 112 -21.26 -17.28 -12.91
N ILE A 113 -21.36 -17.82 -11.69
CA ILE A 113 -22.06 -19.09 -11.43
C ILE A 113 -23.58 -18.92 -11.68
N ALA A 114 -24.17 -17.81 -11.23
CA ALA A 114 -25.58 -17.53 -11.43
C ALA A 114 -25.95 -17.44 -12.93
N THR A 115 -25.15 -16.72 -13.72
CA THR A 115 -25.38 -16.59 -15.17
C THR A 115 -25.24 -17.92 -15.90
N VAL A 116 -24.28 -18.78 -15.52
CA VAL A 116 -24.11 -20.09 -16.14
C VAL A 116 -25.31 -21.01 -15.88
N ILE A 117 -25.84 -21.03 -14.65
CA ILE A 117 -27.03 -21.85 -14.32
C ILE A 117 -28.24 -21.38 -15.11
N GLN A 118 -28.46 -20.06 -15.19
CA GLN A 118 -29.59 -19.49 -15.93
C GLN A 118 -29.50 -19.80 -17.43
N ASN A 119 -28.33 -19.60 -18.02
CA ASN A 119 -28.11 -19.88 -19.45
C ASN A 119 -28.26 -21.38 -19.76
N LEU A 120 -27.80 -22.25 -18.86
CA LEU A 120 -27.95 -23.70 -19.01
C LEU A 120 -29.43 -24.10 -18.96
N GLY A 121 -30.19 -23.54 -18.01
CA GLY A 121 -31.64 -23.77 -17.90
C GLY A 121 -32.39 -23.34 -19.17
N LEU A 122 -32.07 -22.17 -19.72
CA LEU A 122 -32.67 -21.68 -20.96
C LEU A 122 -32.28 -22.52 -22.18
N THR A 123 -31.00 -22.93 -22.26
CA THR A 123 -30.51 -23.82 -23.32
C THR A 123 -31.25 -25.17 -23.29
N ILE A 124 -31.39 -25.77 -22.11
CA ILE A 124 -32.14 -27.01 -21.94
C ILE A 124 -33.62 -26.79 -22.31
N ALA A 125 -34.24 -25.70 -21.86
CA ALA A 125 -35.62 -25.38 -22.19
C ALA A 125 -35.87 -25.21 -23.69
N CYS A 126 -34.90 -24.69 -24.47
CA CYS A 126 -35.00 -24.58 -25.92
C CYS A 126 -34.69 -25.90 -26.65
N VAL A 127 -33.74 -26.69 -26.16
CA VAL A 127 -33.34 -27.95 -26.81
C VAL A 127 -34.34 -29.06 -26.55
N LEU A 128 -34.96 -29.10 -25.37
CA LEU A 128 -35.93 -30.13 -24.98
C LEU A 128 -37.12 -30.25 -25.97
N PRO A 129 -37.85 -29.18 -26.34
CA PRO A 129 -38.93 -29.27 -27.32
C PRO A 129 -38.43 -29.69 -28.70
N LEU A 130 -37.22 -29.31 -29.08
CA LEU A 130 -36.61 -29.67 -30.36
C LEU A 130 -36.27 -31.17 -30.40
N VAL A 131 -35.73 -31.71 -29.30
CA VAL A 131 -35.49 -33.15 -29.12
C VAL A 131 -36.80 -33.94 -29.16
N VAL A 132 -37.85 -33.45 -28.49
CA VAL A 132 -39.17 -34.08 -28.54
C VAL A 132 -39.73 -34.08 -29.97
N ALA A 133 -39.65 -32.96 -30.70
CA ALA A 133 -40.11 -32.88 -32.08
C ALA A 133 -39.36 -33.86 -32.99
N VAL A 134 -38.03 -33.92 -32.89
CA VAL A 134 -37.20 -34.88 -33.64
C VAL A 134 -37.53 -36.32 -33.26
N PHE A 135 -37.76 -36.60 -31.98
CA PHE A 135 -38.13 -37.92 -31.51
C PHE A 135 -39.47 -38.38 -32.08
N VAL A 136 -40.50 -37.52 -32.05
CA VAL A 136 -41.82 -37.81 -32.63
C VAL A 136 -41.72 -38.03 -34.14
N ILE A 137 -41.00 -37.17 -34.86
CA ILE A 137 -40.80 -37.33 -36.31
C ILE A 137 -40.10 -38.65 -36.62
N ARG A 138 -39.04 -39.00 -35.88
CA ARG A 138 -38.34 -40.28 -36.05
C ARG A 138 -39.21 -41.47 -35.71
N GLN A 139 -40.01 -41.38 -34.66
CA GLN A 139 -40.95 -42.44 -34.27
C GLN A 139 -42.01 -42.65 -35.35
N MET A 140 -42.59 -41.58 -35.90
CA MET A 140 -43.55 -41.66 -37.01
C MET A 140 -42.90 -42.22 -38.29
N GLN A 141 -41.68 -41.80 -38.63
CA GLN A 141 -40.94 -42.37 -39.77
C GLN A 141 -40.61 -43.85 -39.58
N SER A 142 -40.39 -44.29 -38.33
CA SER A 142 -40.09 -45.68 -38.00
C SER A 142 -41.34 -46.56 -37.86
N GLN A 143 -42.55 -45.96 -37.79
CA GLN A 143 -43.83 -46.63 -37.58
C GLN A 143 -44.60 -46.93 -38.89
N GLU A 144 -43.91 -47.13 -40.02
CA GLU A 144 -44.49 -47.31 -41.37
C GLU A 144 -44.88 -45.99 -42.05
N PRO A 145 -44.25 -45.74 -43.20
CA PRO A 145 -44.90 -46.17 -44.42
C PRO A 145 -44.10 -47.32 -45.01
N ASP A 146 -44.82 -48.27 -45.58
CA ASP A 146 -44.26 -49.26 -46.47
C ASP A 146 -43.59 -48.50 -47.64
N HIS A 147 -42.31 -48.14 -47.46
CA HIS A 147 -41.55 -47.33 -48.40
C HIS A 147 -41.50 -48.00 -49.78
N ALA A 148 -41.72 -49.32 -49.83
CA ALA A 148 -41.98 -50.07 -51.05
C ALA A 148 -43.33 -49.68 -51.68
N ALA A 149 -44.44 -49.68 -50.94
CA ALA A 149 -45.75 -49.29 -51.46
C ALA A 149 -45.84 -47.82 -51.89
N VAL A 150 -45.18 -46.90 -51.17
CA VAL A 150 -45.17 -45.46 -51.56
C VAL A 150 -44.27 -45.23 -52.76
N ALA A 151 -43.14 -45.93 -52.86
CA ALA A 151 -42.28 -45.89 -54.04
C ALA A 151 -42.99 -46.50 -55.26
N GLU A 152 -43.72 -47.61 -55.09
CA GLU A 152 -44.52 -48.19 -56.17
C GLU A 152 -45.67 -47.29 -56.60
N MET A 153 -46.36 -46.60 -55.66
CA MET A 153 -47.42 -45.65 -55.99
C MET A 153 -46.89 -44.40 -56.72
N LEU A 154 -45.70 -43.91 -56.35
CA LEU A 154 -45.01 -42.82 -57.06
C LEU A 154 -44.52 -43.27 -58.45
N VAL A 155 -43.99 -44.48 -58.57
CA VAL A 155 -43.59 -45.06 -59.87
C VAL A 155 -44.82 -45.23 -60.77
N LEU A 156 -45.95 -45.67 -60.23
CA LEU A 156 -47.21 -45.82 -60.95
C LEU A 156 -47.77 -44.47 -61.42
N GLU A 157 -47.72 -43.42 -60.61
CA GLU A 157 -48.11 -42.05 -61.01
C GLU A 157 -47.15 -41.45 -62.06
N LEU A 158 -45.84 -41.67 -61.94
CA LEU A 158 -44.85 -41.20 -62.92
C LEU A 158 -44.91 -41.93 -64.28
N THR A 159 -45.47 -43.15 -64.32
CA THR A 159 -45.62 -43.95 -65.55
C THR A 159 -47.04 -43.94 -66.12
N SER A 160 -47.99 -43.27 -65.47
CA SER A 160 -49.37 -43.14 -65.95
C SER A 160 -49.54 -41.96 -66.91
N ASP A 161 -50.33 -42.15 -67.97
CA ASP A 161 -50.53 -41.16 -69.05
C ASP A 161 -51.38 -39.93 -68.62
N GLU A 162 -52.00 -39.97 -67.43
CA GLU A 162 -52.65 -38.81 -66.77
C GLU A 162 -52.23 -38.72 -65.30
N PRO A 163 -51.15 -37.99 -64.96
CA PRO A 163 -50.79 -37.77 -63.56
C PRO A 163 -51.81 -36.82 -62.91
N ARG A 164 -52.52 -37.30 -61.88
CA ARG A 164 -53.52 -36.50 -61.17
C ARG A 164 -52.91 -35.64 -60.06
N LEU A 165 -51.69 -35.95 -59.63
CA LEU A 165 -51.02 -35.29 -58.52
C LEU A 165 -49.96 -34.25 -58.94
N LEU A 166 -49.61 -34.17 -60.23
CA LEU A 166 -48.73 -33.14 -60.76
C LEU A 166 -49.56 -32.13 -61.59
N PRO A 167 -49.42 -30.81 -61.37
CA PRO A 167 -50.10 -29.84 -62.22
C PRO A 167 -49.56 -29.94 -63.65
N GLY A 168 -50.43 -30.36 -64.57
CA GLY A 168 -50.13 -30.47 -65.99
C GLY A 168 -49.67 -29.14 -66.60
N PRO A 169 -48.96 -29.18 -67.75
CA PRO A 169 -48.33 -28.02 -68.35
C PRO A 169 -49.38 -26.94 -68.67
N MET A 170 -49.19 -25.76 -68.07
CA MET A 170 -50.03 -24.58 -68.29
C MET A 170 -50.17 -24.27 -69.78
N THR A 171 -51.29 -24.67 -70.37
CA THR A 171 -51.66 -24.26 -71.72
C THR A 171 -52.42 -22.95 -71.61
N ARG A 172 -51.64 -21.87 -71.69
CA ARG A 172 -52.01 -20.49 -71.98
C ARG A 172 -53.24 -20.38 -72.89
N ARG A 173 -54.30 -19.69 -72.44
CA ARG A 173 -55.30 -19.11 -73.34
C ARG A 173 -55.63 -17.67 -72.90
N PRO A 174 -55.67 -16.72 -73.85
CA PRO A 174 -55.58 -15.29 -73.56
C PRO A 174 -56.94 -14.63 -73.33
N ALA A 175 -56.88 -13.53 -72.57
CA ALA A 175 -57.59 -12.26 -72.68
C ALA A 175 -59.08 -12.26 -73.06
N SER A 176 -59.89 -11.77 -72.14
CA SER A 176 -60.96 -10.83 -72.44
C SER A 176 -60.92 -9.71 -71.41
N ASP A 177 -60.50 -8.54 -71.87
CA ASP A 177 -60.62 -7.26 -71.21
C ASP A 177 -62.08 -6.97 -70.79
N HIS A 178 -62.26 -6.43 -69.59
CA HIS A 178 -63.23 -5.36 -69.38
C HIS A 178 -62.85 -4.54 -68.12
N ASP A 179 -62.15 -3.44 -68.40
CA ASP A 179 -62.35 -2.07 -67.93
C ASP A 179 -62.42 -1.80 -66.41
N ASP A 180 -61.29 -1.32 -65.89
CA ASP A 180 -61.10 -0.01 -65.28
C ASP A 180 -62.30 0.66 -64.57
N GLU A 181 -62.22 0.74 -63.24
CA GLU A 181 -62.68 1.93 -62.52
C GLU A 181 -61.66 2.30 -61.44
N GLU A 182 -60.72 3.16 -61.83
CA GLU A 182 -59.96 4.02 -60.93
C GLU A 182 -60.93 4.93 -60.17
N THR A 183 -60.87 4.96 -58.84
CA THR A 183 -60.94 6.23 -58.11
C THR A 183 -60.35 6.09 -56.70
N ASN A 184 -59.23 6.80 -56.52
CA ASN A 184 -58.90 7.63 -55.35
C ASN A 184 -59.22 7.11 -53.94
N HIS A 185 -58.15 6.82 -53.19
CA HIS A 185 -57.87 7.62 -52.00
C HIS A 185 -56.38 7.60 -51.64
N ALA A 186 -55.70 8.68 -52.02
CA ALA A 186 -54.51 9.15 -51.33
C ALA A 186 -54.91 9.81 -50.02
N LEU A 187 -54.16 9.55 -48.94
CA LEU A 187 -53.86 10.49 -47.85
C LEU A 187 -52.70 9.88 -47.04
N PHE A 188 -51.47 10.33 -47.31
CA PHE A 188 -50.74 11.29 -46.47
C PHE A 188 -50.54 10.77 -45.03
N SER A 189 -49.37 10.25 -44.71
CA SER A 189 -48.27 11.01 -44.09
C SER A 189 -48.72 11.88 -42.91
N GLY A 190 -48.55 11.35 -41.71
CA GLY A 190 -48.13 12.08 -40.51
C GLY A 190 -47.10 11.17 -39.84
N ASP A 191 -45.81 11.47 -39.83
CA ASP A 191 -45.20 12.60 -39.11
C ASP A 191 -45.63 12.61 -37.65
N SER A 192 -44.81 12.04 -36.78
CA SER A 192 -44.09 12.82 -35.76
C SER A 192 -43.19 11.88 -34.98
N THR A 193 -41.89 12.08 -35.18
CA THR A 193 -40.86 11.82 -34.19
C THR A 193 -41.20 12.50 -32.87
N ASP A 194 -40.98 11.81 -31.76
CA ASP A 194 -40.60 12.35 -30.45
C ASP A 194 -40.32 11.13 -29.55
N ASP A 195 -39.33 11.07 -28.68
CA ASP A 195 -37.99 11.63 -28.65
C ASP A 195 -37.29 10.84 -27.52
N VAL A 196 -36.00 10.62 -27.67
CA VAL A 196 -35.16 9.81 -26.77
C VAL A 196 -34.55 10.71 -25.67
N GLU A 197 -34.98 10.48 -24.43
CA GLU A 197 -34.16 10.48 -23.19
C GLU A 197 -33.49 11.82 -22.68
N PRO A 198 -32.76 11.85 -21.53
CA PRO A 198 -33.06 12.63 -20.29
C PRO A 198 -31.96 13.70 -20.03
N PRO A 199 -31.44 14.06 -18.81
CA PRO A 199 -31.93 14.05 -17.41
C PRO A 199 -31.76 15.42 -16.68
N ARG A 200 -32.31 15.54 -15.46
CA ARG A 200 -31.78 16.40 -14.38
C ARG A 200 -31.98 15.74 -13.02
#